data_AF-A0A8T4EHT6-F1
#
_entry.id   AF-A0A8T4EHT6-F1
#
_cell.length_a   1.000
_cell.length_b   1.000
_cell.length_c   1.000
_cell.angle_alpha   90.00
_cell.angle_beta   90.00
_cell.angle_gamma   90.00
#
_symmetry.space_group_name_H-M   'P 1'
#
loop_
_entity.id
_entity.type
_entity.pdbx_description
1 polymer ?
#
loop_
_entity_poly.entity_id
_entity_poly.type
_entity_poly.pdbx_seq_one_letter_code
_entity_poly.pdbx_strand_id
1 'polypeptide(L)' 'MSDTIREKQIQRIIVTETKTVAELLVELNLSSDHVVLVDGKRVPLTFQIQENDSVVVLPLIAGG' A
#
# COMPACT_ATOMS: atom_id res chain seq x y z
N MET A 1 3.18 -26.38 -15.51
CA MET A 1 3.10 -24.92 -15.75
C MET A 1 2.12 -24.41 -14.72
N SER A 2 2.62 -23.87 -13.61
CA SER A 2 1.80 -23.60 -12.42
C SER A 2 1.16 -22.23 -12.54
N ASP A 3 -0.16 -22.22 -12.69
CA ASP A 3 -1.03 -21.06 -12.54
C ASP A 3 -0.78 -20.37 -11.20
N THR A 4 0.13 -19.41 -11.20
CA THR A 4 0.33 -18.54 -10.05
C THR A 4 -0.65 -17.40 -10.24
N ILE A 5 -1.90 -17.62 -9.83
CA ILE A 5 -2.83 -16.52 -9.56
C ILE A 5 -2.12 -15.70 -8.50
N ARG A 6 -1.43 -14.64 -8.94
CA ARG A 6 -0.90 -13.60 -8.05
C ARG A 6 -2.12 -12.98 -7.42
N GLU A 7 -2.52 -13.51 -6.29
CA GLU A 7 -3.55 -12.94 -5.44
C GLU A 7 -3.16 -11.47 -5.27
N LYS A 8 -3.94 -10.59 -5.88
CA LYS A 8 -3.91 -9.15 -5.63
C LYS A 8 -4.42 -8.95 -4.20
N GLN A 9 -3.61 -9.36 -3.22
CA GLN A 9 -3.98 -9.31 -1.82
C GLN A 9 -4.02 -7.83 -1.41
N ILE A 10 -5.22 -7.38 -1.09
CA ILE A 10 -5.43 -6.11 -0.43
C ILE A 10 -4.84 -6.25 0.97
N GLN A 11 -3.76 -5.53 1.26
CA GLN A 11 -3.14 -5.56 2.58
C GLN A 11 -3.66 -4.38 3.40
N ARG A 12 -4.23 -4.70 4.56
CA ARG A 12 -4.60 -3.70 5.57
C ARG A 12 -3.54 -3.69 6.66
N ILE A 13 -2.97 -2.51 6.91
CA ILE A 13 -1.86 -2.34 7.84
C ILE A 13 -2.24 -1.28 8.86
N ILE A 14 -1.99 -1.60 10.13
CA ILE A 14 -2.06 -0.64 11.23
C ILE A 14 -0.65 -0.11 11.41
N VAL A 15 -0.50 1.20 11.26
CA VAL A 15 0.80 1.86 11.36
C VAL A 15 1.14 2.13 12.83
N THR A 16 2.29 1.65 13.28
CA THR A 16 2.75 1.77 14.68
C THR A 16 3.69 2.96 14.93
N GLU A 17 4.14 3.62 13.86
CA GLU A 17 5.03 4.78 13.94
C GLU A 17 4.81 5.68 12.73
N THR A 18 4.96 6.99 12.91
CA THR A 18 4.77 7.95 11.83
C THR A 18 5.84 7.76 10.75
N LYS A 19 5.41 7.46 9.52
CA LYS A 19 6.28 7.23 8.36
C LYS A 19 5.62 7.70 7.08
N THR A 20 6.41 7.89 6.03
CA THR A 20 5.88 8.21 4.70
C THR A 20 5.32 6.97 4.02
N VAL A 21 4.43 7.18 3.06
CA VAL A 21 3.94 6.11 2.17
C VAL A 21 5.11 5.41 1.46
N ALA A 22 6.13 6.16 1.04
CA ALA A 22 7.33 5.59 0.42
C ALA A 22 8.07 4.63 1.36
N GLU A 23 8.29 5.03 2.61
CA GLU A 23 8.95 4.19 3.62
C GLU A 23 8.12 2.95 3.92
N LEU A 24 6.80 3.09 4.08
CA LEU A 24 5.90 1.96 4.28
C LEU A 24 5.98 0.94 3.13
N LEU A 25 5.98 1.40 1.87
CA LEU A 25 6.09 0.50 0.72
C LEU A 25 7.43 -0.23 0.68
N VAL A 26 8.52 0.44 1.04
CA VAL A 26 9.85 -0.17 1.13
C VAL A 26 9.90 -1.24 2.22
N GLU A 27 9.35 -0.97 3.40
CA GLU A 27 9.28 -1.93 4.50
C GLU A 27 8.49 -3.19 4.14
N LEU A 28 7.42 -3.03 3.36
CA LEU A 28 6.59 -4.12 2.87
C LEU A 28 7.18 -4.82 1.63
N ASN A 29 8.34 -4.35 1.15
CA ASN A 29 8.99 -4.82 -0.07
C ASN A 29 8.05 -4.75 -1.29
N LEU A 30 7.28 -3.66 -1.38
CA LEU A 30 6.34 -3.37 -2.47
C LEU A 30 6.90 -2.28 -3.40
N SER A 31 6.58 -2.39 -4.70
CA SER A 31 6.94 -1.36 -5.70
C SER A 31 6.19 -0.05 -5.43
N SER A 32 6.78 1.08 -5.81
CA SER A 32 6.14 2.40 -5.82
C SER A 32 4.95 2.51 -6.78
N ASP A 33 4.73 1.50 -7.63
CA ASP A 33 3.58 1.44 -8.54
C ASP A 33 2.26 1.10 -7.82
N HIS A 34 2.32 0.68 -6.55
CA HIS A 34 1.14 0.37 -5.76
C HIS A 34 0.35 1.64 -5.40
N VAL A 35 -0.97 1.50 -5.33
CA VAL A 35 -1.86 2.57 -4.89
C VAL A 35 -2.08 2.44 -3.39
N VAL A 36 -1.76 3.48 -2.65
CA VAL A 36 -1.96 3.53 -1.19
C VAL A 36 -3.13 4.43 -0.86
N LEU A 37 -4.04 3.90 -0.04
CA LEU A 37 -5.22 4.60 0.48
C LEU A 37 -5.08 4.77 1.99
N VAL A 38 -5.27 5.99 2.47
CA VAL A 38 -5.40 6.31 3.90
C VAL A 38 -6.82 6.84 4.11
N ASP A 39 -7.58 6.23 5.02
CA ASP A 39 -9.00 6.53 5.25
C ASP A 39 -9.86 6.53 3.97
N GLY A 40 -9.54 5.61 3.05
CA GLY A 40 -10.23 5.47 1.76
C GLY A 40 -9.86 6.52 0.70
N LYS A 41 -8.91 7.43 0.99
CA LYS A 41 -8.41 8.42 0.02
C LYS A 41 -7.03 8.06 -0.48
N ARG A 42 -6.82 8.18 -1.80
CA ARG A 42 -5.49 7.99 -2.40
C ARG A 42 -4.56 9.11 -1.95
N VAL A 43 -3.38 8.72 -1.50
CA VAL A 43 -2.34 9.64 -1.03
C VAL A 43 -1.05 9.51 -1.87
N PRO A 44 -0.26 10.58 -2.01
CA PRO A 44 1.04 10.51 -2.68
C PRO A 44 2.09 9.79 -1.83
N LEU A 45 3.20 9.38 -2.45
CA LEU A 45 4.33 8.69 -1.78
C LEU A 45 4.96 9.53 -0.66
N THR A 46 4.90 10.85 -0.77
CA THR A 46 5.42 11.81 0.22
C THR A 46 4.46 12.07 1.37
N PHE A 47 3.24 11.53 1.33
CA PHE A 47 2.27 11.71 2.41
C PHE A 47 2.77 11.02 3.67
N GLN A 48 2.64 11.73 4.79
CA GLN A 48 3.03 11.24 6.10
C GLN A 48 1.84 10.54 6.75
N ILE A 49 1.98 9.23 6.95
CA ILE A 49 1.02 8.38 7.64
C ILE A 49 1.29 8.49 9.13
N GLN A 50 0.25 8.72 9.92
CA GLN A 50 0.36 8.82 11.37
C GLN A 50 0.21 7.46 12.04
N GLU A 51 0.65 7.39 13.29
CA GLU A 51 0.38 6.23 14.14
C GLU A 51 -1.14 6.00 14.27
N ASN A 52 -1.55 4.74 14.17
CA ASN A 52 -2.95 4.27 14.18
C ASN A 52 -3.78 4.57 12.93
N ASP A 53 -3.19 5.16 11.88
CA ASP A 53 -3.87 5.30 10.60
C ASP A 53 -4.14 3.93 9.97
N SER A 54 -5.33 3.79 9.38
CA SER A 54 -5.72 2.59 8.65
C SER A 54 -5.29 2.71 7.19
N VAL A 55 -4.24 1.99 6.82
CA VAL A 55 -3.70 2.01 5.47
C VAL A 55 -4.15 0.80 4.68
N VAL A 56 -4.56 1.03 3.43
CA VAL A 56 -4.88 -0.03 2.46
C VAL A 56 -3.95 0.10 1.27
N VAL A 57 -3.20 -0.96 0.97
CA VAL A 57 -2.33 -1.01 -0.20
C VAL A 57 -2.99 -1.89 -1.28
N LEU A 58 -3.16 -1.31 -2.46
CA LEU A 58 -3.73 -1.97 -3.62
C LEU A 58 -2.65 -2.16 -4.71
N PRO A 59 -2.55 -3.33 -5.33
CA PRO A 59 -1.73 -3.50 -6.52
C PRO A 59 -2.29 -2.67 -7.67
N LEU A 60 -1.41 -2.17 -8.54
CA LEU A 60 -1.84 -1.47 -9.75
C LEU A 60 -2.74 -2.38 -10.58
N ILE A 61 -4.04 -2.09 -10.58
CA ILE A 61 -4.99 -2.75 -11.46
C ILE A 61 -4.89 -1.99 -12.78
N ALA A 62 -4.15 -2.54 -13.74
CA ALA A 62 -4.32 -2.18 -15.13
C ALA A 62 -5.77 -2.55 -15.49
N GLY A 63 -6.67 -1.57 -15.43
CA GLY A 63 -7.98 -1.66 -16.06
C GLY A 63 -7.74 -1.68 -17.56
N GLY A 64 -8.32 -2.66 -18.25
CA GLY A 64 -8.41 -2.67 -19.71
C GLY A 64 -9.30 -1.55 -20.23
#